data_AF-A0A1Q6A246-F1
#
_entry.id   AF-A0A1Q6A246-F1
#
_cell.length_a   1.000
_cell.length_b   1.000
_cell.length_c   1.000
_cell.angle_alpha   90.00
_cell.angle_beta   90.00
_cell.angle_gamma   90.00
#
_symmetry.space_group_name_H-M   'P 1'
#
loop_
_entity.id
_entity.type
_entity.pdbx_description
1 polymer ?
#
loop_
_entity_poly.entity_id
_entity_poly.type
_entity_poly.pdbx_seq_one_letter_code
_entity_poly.pdbx_strand_id
1 'polypeptide(L)'
;MPLDYQASIGSYDAIGGVNYIVNRKWEFDGAVQVPIVQINKSTYFPDEYTDPRTLKFAPTNNFRRKSDLLARIGYYFYLPQSSITLKPSISGIYHVGNDSYENRFGNRVLIDGSQGLTLNGSIVATKTFKNANRFEIVVGTPFIVRKVRPDGLTRSGVINFQYTIAF
;
A
#
# COMPACT_ATOMS: atom_id res chain seq x y z
N MET A 1 -7.07 19.56 6.62
CA MET A 1 -7.00 18.22 7.26
C MET A 1 -5.80 17.47 6.71
N PRO A 2 -5.18 16.52 7.42
CA PRO A 2 -4.11 15.69 6.87
C PRO A 2 -4.53 14.97 5.58
N LEU A 3 -3.58 14.66 4.69
CA LEU A 3 -3.85 13.96 3.43
C LEU A 3 -4.49 12.57 3.65
N ASP A 4 -4.19 11.93 4.78
CA ASP A 4 -4.82 10.65 5.21
C ASP A 4 -6.36 10.68 5.21
N TYR A 5 -6.94 11.87 5.42
CA TYR A 5 -8.39 12.07 5.45
C TYR A 5 -8.95 12.71 4.18
N GLN A 6 -8.11 12.88 3.15
CA GLN A 6 -8.47 13.57 1.91
C GLN A 6 -8.29 12.67 0.69
N ALA A 7 -9.13 11.63 0.58
CA ALA A 7 -9.08 10.65 -0.51
C ALA A 7 -9.34 11.23 -1.92
N SER A 8 -9.90 12.45 -2.03
CA SER A 8 -10.26 13.09 -3.30
C SER A 8 -9.13 13.90 -3.95
N ILE A 9 -8.02 14.15 -3.25
CA ILE A 9 -6.90 14.97 -3.73
C ILE A 9 -5.60 14.17 -3.71
N GLY A 10 -5.44 13.30 -4.70
CA GLY A 10 -4.27 12.43 -4.87
C GLY A 10 -3.38 12.81 -6.06
N SER A 11 -2.58 11.85 -6.49
CA SER A 11 -1.85 11.86 -7.76
C SER A 11 -2.48 10.88 -8.75
N TYR A 12 -2.31 11.14 -10.04
CA TYR A 12 -2.58 10.16 -11.09
C TYR A 12 -1.31 9.40 -11.38
N ASP A 13 -1.34 8.11 -11.07
CA ASP A 13 -0.18 7.23 -11.14
C ASP A 13 -0.39 6.19 -12.24
N ALA A 14 0.65 5.91 -13.01
CA ALA A 14 0.71 4.76 -13.90
C ALA A 14 1.34 3.59 -13.14
N ILE A 15 0.71 2.42 -13.20
CA ILE A 15 1.21 1.20 -12.57
C ILE A 15 1.35 0.13 -13.64
N GLY A 16 2.51 -0.53 -13.67
CA GLY A 16 2.77 -1.65 -14.56
C GLY A 16 3.52 -2.75 -13.81
N GLY A 17 3.22 -4.01 -14.09
CA GLY A 17 3.86 -5.13 -13.42
C GLY A 17 3.69 -6.45 -14.14
N VAL A 18 4.43 -7.45 -13.64
CA VAL A 18 4.44 -8.82 -14.11
C VAL A 18 4.17 -9.76 -12.94
N ASN A 19 3.43 -10.83 -13.21
CA ASN A 19 3.19 -11.93 -12.29
C ASN A 19 3.69 -13.21 -12.97
N TYR A 20 4.41 -14.03 -12.21
CA TYR A 20 4.92 -15.30 -12.70
C TYR A 20 4.74 -16.40 -11.67
N ILE A 21 4.07 -17.49 -12.08
CA ILE A 21 3.77 -18.63 -11.21
C ILE A 21 4.56 -19.86 -11.69
N VAL A 22 5.47 -20.35 -10.85
CA VAL A 22 6.32 -21.50 -11.12
C VAL A 22 5.77 -22.75 -10.44
N ASN A 23 5.59 -23.82 -11.23
CA ASN A 23 5.14 -25.13 -10.76
C ASN A 23 3.84 -25.09 -9.94
N ARG A 24 2.98 -24.09 -10.20
CA ARG A 24 1.75 -23.81 -9.44
C ARG A 24 1.99 -23.56 -7.94
N LYS A 25 3.24 -23.39 -7.50
CA LYS A 25 3.61 -23.31 -6.08
C LYS A 25 4.18 -21.96 -5.74
N TRP A 26 5.17 -21.49 -6.49
CA TRP A 26 5.80 -20.21 -6.23
C TRP A 26 5.15 -19.12 -7.08
N GLU A 27 4.89 -17.97 -6.49
CA GLU A 27 4.41 -16.78 -7.17
C GLU A 27 5.40 -15.66 -6.96
N PHE A 28 5.77 -14.99 -8.05
CA PHE A 28 6.66 -13.84 -8.03
C PHE A 28 5.96 -12.68 -8.75
N ASP A 29 5.85 -11.56 -8.06
CA ASP A 29 5.35 -10.32 -8.65
C ASP A 29 6.44 -9.26 -8.65
N GLY A 30 6.51 -8.49 -9.72
CA GLY A 30 7.31 -7.28 -9.81
C GLY A 30 6.48 -6.17 -10.45
N ALA A 31 6.45 -4.98 -9.85
CA ALA A 31 5.72 -3.85 -10.41
C ALA A 31 6.43 -2.52 -10.13
N VAL A 32 6.10 -1.51 -10.94
CA VAL A 32 6.50 -0.13 -10.74
C VAL A 32 5.27 0.76 -10.75
N GLN A 33 5.24 1.74 -9.85
CA GLN A 33 4.24 2.78 -9.79
C GLN A 33 4.93 4.13 -9.99
N VAL A 34 4.53 4.86 -11.02
CA VAL A 34 5.11 6.16 -11.38
C VAL A 34 4.01 7.23 -11.33
N PRO A 35 4.16 8.27 -10.50
CA PRO A 35 3.21 9.38 -10.48
C PRO A 35 3.40 10.25 -11.74
N ILE A 36 2.40 10.27 -12.62
CA ILE A 36 2.43 10.95 -13.92
C ILE A 36 1.89 12.38 -13.83
N VAL A 37 0.75 12.56 -13.16
CA VAL A 37 0.13 13.88 -12.96
C VAL A 37 -0.06 14.13 -11.47
N GLN A 38 0.62 15.14 -10.95
CA GLN A 38 0.67 15.44 -9.51
C GLN A 38 0.09 16.82 -9.21
N ILE A 39 -1.22 16.96 -9.40
CA ILE A 39 -1.99 18.18 -9.10
C ILE A 39 -2.70 17.99 -7.76
N ASN A 40 -1.91 17.70 -6.73
CA ASN A 40 -2.44 17.61 -5.37
C ASN A 40 -2.68 19.03 -4.84
N LYS A 41 -3.92 19.34 -4.43
CA LYS A 41 -4.31 20.65 -3.88
C LYS A 41 -4.49 20.62 -2.36
N SER A 42 -3.85 19.69 -1.66
CA SER A 42 -3.81 19.71 -0.20
C SER A 42 -3.20 21.02 0.25
N THR A 43 -3.74 21.61 1.32
CA THR A 43 -3.27 22.86 1.94
C THR A 43 -2.76 22.64 3.36
N TYR A 44 -2.52 21.39 3.74
CA TYR A 44 -2.34 21.02 5.14
C TYR A 44 -0.95 21.35 5.69
N PHE A 45 -0.93 22.09 6.79
CA PHE A 45 0.20 22.25 7.68
C PHE A 45 -0.18 21.86 9.13
N PRO A 46 0.63 21.04 9.85
CA PRO A 46 0.28 20.57 11.19
C PRO A 46 0.13 21.68 12.25
N ASP A 47 0.95 22.72 12.15
CA ASP A 47 1.05 23.85 13.09
C ASP A 47 -0.12 24.83 13.00
N GLU A 48 -1.00 24.70 12.01
CA GLU A 48 -2.23 25.50 11.88
C GLU A 48 -3.37 24.98 12.77
N TYR A 49 -3.16 23.85 13.44
CA TYR A 49 -4.15 23.20 14.28
C TYR A 49 -3.68 23.18 15.73
N THR A 50 -4.59 23.43 16.67
CA THR A 50 -4.32 23.41 18.11
C THR A 50 -4.28 22.00 18.71
N ASP A 51 -4.78 21.00 17.98
CA ASP A 51 -4.79 19.60 18.43
C ASP A 51 -3.40 18.97 18.28
N PRO A 52 -2.72 18.56 19.36
CA PRO A 52 -1.37 18.01 19.31
C PRO A 52 -1.25 16.72 18.48
N ARG A 53 -2.37 16.04 18.18
CA ARG A 53 -2.38 14.86 17.31
C ARG A 53 -2.02 15.21 15.86
N THR A 54 -2.21 16.45 15.42
CA THR A 54 -1.88 16.90 14.06
C THR A 54 -0.38 16.85 13.79
N LEU A 55 0.45 17.09 14.82
CA LEU A 55 1.91 17.06 14.72
C LEU A 55 2.48 15.68 14.35
N LYS A 56 1.65 14.62 14.40
CA LYS A 56 2.04 13.27 13.95
C LYS A 56 2.04 13.13 12.43
N PHE A 57 1.40 14.05 11.71
CA PHE A 57 1.32 14.03 10.25
C PHE A 57 2.32 15.01 9.65
N ALA A 58 2.89 14.64 8.50
CA ALA A 58 3.73 15.56 7.74
C ALA A 58 2.88 16.68 7.09
N PRO A 59 3.45 17.87 6.86
CA PRO A 59 2.83 18.85 5.98
C PRO A 59 2.69 18.29 4.57
N THR A 60 1.57 18.56 3.92
CA THR A 60 1.25 18.03 2.59
C THR A 60 0.77 19.10 1.62
N ASN A 61 1.04 20.38 1.90
CA ASN A 61 0.66 21.47 1.00
C ASN A 61 1.23 21.24 -0.42
N ASN A 62 0.37 21.25 -1.44
CA ASN A 62 0.71 20.94 -2.83
C ASN A 62 1.58 19.67 -2.98
N PHE A 63 1.23 18.59 -2.27
CA PHE A 63 2.02 17.37 -2.13
C PHE A 63 2.49 16.78 -3.48
N ARG A 64 3.75 16.34 -3.53
CA ARG A 64 4.32 15.59 -4.65
C ARG A 64 4.98 14.31 -4.16
N ARG A 65 4.52 13.20 -4.74
CA ARG A 65 4.93 11.83 -4.45
C ARG A 65 6.11 11.38 -5.32
N LYS A 66 6.95 10.47 -4.81
CA LYS A 66 7.94 9.72 -5.61
C LYS A 66 7.44 8.33 -6.04
N SER A 67 8.12 7.75 -7.03
CA SER A 67 7.77 6.42 -7.55
C SER A 67 7.98 5.31 -6.53
N ASP A 68 7.28 4.19 -6.72
CA ASP A 68 7.45 2.97 -5.94
C ASP A 68 7.88 1.81 -6.83
N LEU A 69 8.77 0.98 -6.28
CA LEU A 69 9.12 -0.34 -6.82
C LEU A 69 8.51 -1.40 -5.90
N LEU A 70 7.77 -2.34 -6.47
CA LEU A 70 7.08 -3.39 -5.75
C LEU A 70 7.65 -4.75 -6.15
N ALA A 71 7.85 -5.59 -5.15
CA ALA A 71 8.16 -7.01 -5.34
C ALA A 71 7.35 -7.84 -4.35
N ARG A 72 6.86 -8.99 -4.78
CA ARG A 72 6.16 -9.94 -3.90
C ARG A 72 6.59 -11.36 -4.21
N ILE A 73 6.67 -12.16 -3.16
CA ILE A 73 6.87 -13.60 -3.25
C ILE A 73 5.75 -14.28 -2.47
N GLY A 74 5.09 -15.25 -3.09
CA GLY A 74 4.05 -16.06 -2.49
C GLY A 74 4.32 -17.55 -2.67
N TYR A 75 3.76 -18.36 -1.77
CA TYR A 75 3.78 -19.81 -1.91
C TYR A 75 2.40 -20.42 -1.72
N TYR A 76 1.96 -21.24 -2.66
CA TYR A 76 0.68 -21.95 -2.63
C TYR A 76 0.81 -23.29 -1.91
N PHE A 77 0.10 -23.43 -0.80
CA PHE A 77 -0.20 -24.70 -0.15
C PHE A 77 -1.62 -25.13 -0.54
N TYR A 78 -1.72 -26.19 -1.32
CA TYR A 78 -3.01 -26.82 -1.63
C TYR A 78 -3.29 -27.91 -0.60
N LEU A 79 -4.48 -27.86 0.02
CA LEU A 79 -5.00 -28.91 0.90
C LEU A 79 -6.13 -29.63 0.15
N PRO A 80 -5.82 -30.71 -0.60
CA PRO A 80 -6.75 -31.29 -1.57
C PRO A 80 -8.04 -31.82 -0.93
N GLN A 81 -7.93 -32.44 0.25
CA GLN A 81 -9.07 -33.06 0.95
C GLN A 81 -10.11 -32.02 1.40
N SER A 82 -9.68 -30.77 1.59
CA SER A 82 -10.54 -29.69 2.07
C SER A 82 -10.85 -28.65 0.99
N SER A 83 -10.37 -28.76 -0.24
CA SER A 83 -10.51 -27.70 -1.26
C SER A 83 -10.09 -26.32 -0.75
N ILE A 84 -9.12 -26.29 0.16
CA ILE A 84 -8.55 -25.08 0.74
C ILE A 84 -7.20 -24.83 0.08
N THR A 85 -6.94 -23.57 -0.25
CA THR A 85 -5.62 -23.09 -0.65
C THR A 85 -5.17 -22.06 0.37
N LEU A 86 -3.95 -22.22 0.88
CA LEU A 86 -3.29 -21.21 1.71
C LEU A 86 -2.15 -20.59 0.91
N LYS A 87 -2.05 -19.27 0.94
CA LYS A 87 -1.01 -18.50 0.27
C LYS A 87 -0.38 -17.50 1.24
N PRO A 88 0.59 -17.91 2.06
CA PRO A 88 1.51 -16.96 2.67
C PRO A 88 2.28 -16.20 1.59
N SER A 89 2.51 -14.91 1.82
CA SER A 89 3.27 -14.06 0.92
C SER A 89 3.97 -12.95 1.68
N ILE A 90 5.11 -12.52 1.16
CA ILE A 90 5.84 -11.34 1.60
C ILE A 90 5.90 -10.34 0.45
N SER A 91 5.61 -9.07 0.71
CA SER A 91 5.71 -7.99 -0.27
C SER A 91 6.58 -6.84 0.23
N GLY A 92 7.50 -6.40 -0.62
CA GLY A 92 8.32 -5.22 -0.42
C GLY A 92 7.85 -4.10 -1.35
N ILE A 93 7.75 -2.89 -0.81
CA ILE A 93 7.53 -1.66 -1.56
C ILE A 93 8.69 -0.73 -1.23
N TYR A 94 9.54 -0.46 -2.20
CA TYR A 94 10.64 0.49 -2.06
C TYR A 94 10.25 1.82 -2.70
N HIS A 95 10.06 2.83 -1.86
CA HIS A 95 9.80 4.19 -2.28
C HIS A 95 11.12 4.86 -2.66
N VAL A 96 11.27 5.27 -3.92
CA VAL A 96 12.59 5.55 -4.51
C VAL A 96 13.23 6.87 -4.11
N GLY A 97 12.47 7.80 -3.53
CA GLY A 97 12.97 9.10 -3.10
C GLY A 97 12.08 9.71 -2.02
N ASN A 98 12.51 10.81 -1.40
CA ASN A 98 11.62 11.54 -0.49
C ASN A 98 10.53 12.27 -1.26
N ASP A 99 9.31 12.19 -0.74
CA ASP A 99 8.18 13.04 -1.11
C ASP A 99 8.47 14.50 -0.77
N SER A 100 7.63 15.40 -1.27
CA SER A 100 7.81 16.84 -1.03
C SER A 100 6.48 17.59 -0.91
N TYR A 101 6.54 18.72 -0.22
CA TYR A 101 5.45 19.68 -0.10
C TYR A 101 5.96 21.09 -0.39
N GLU A 102 5.06 22.02 -0.61
CA GLU A 102 5.38 23.43 -0.81
C GLU A 102 5.23 24.18 0.52
N ASN A 103 6.27 24.86 0.96
CA ASN A 103 6.19 25.66 2.19
C ASN A 103 5.46 26.99 1.95
N ARG A 104 5.27 27.78 3.01
CA ARG A 104 4.55 29.07 2.97
C ARG A 104 5.23 30.15 2.12
N PHE A 105 6.49 29.94 1.74
CA PHE A 105 7.25 30.82 0.85
C PHE A 105 7.20 30.36 -0.61
N GLY A 106 6.41 29.33 -0.94
CA GLY A 106 6.33 28.76 -2.29
C GLY A 106 7.49 27.83 -2.65
N ASN A 107 8.38 27.52 -1.70
CA ASN A 107 9.54 26.67 -1.95
C ASN A 107 9.20 25.19 -1.72
N ARG A 108 9.71 24.31 -2.60
CA ARG A 108 9.55 22.86 -2.47
C ARG A 108 10.51 22.32 -1.40
N VAL A 109 9.97 21.65 -0.39
CA VAL A 109 10.72 21.07 0.74
C VAL A 109 10.52 19.56 0.73
N LEU A 110 11.61 18.80 0.90
CA LEU A 110 11.55 17.35 1.02
C LEU A 110 10.99 16.94 2.38
N ILE A 111 10.26 15.83 2.40
CA ILE A 111 9.76 15.23 3.64
C ILE A 111 10.74 14.13 4.05
N ASP A 112 11.66 14.46 4.95
CA ASP A 112 12.71 13.52 5.36
C ASP A 112 12.14 12.25 6.00
N GLY A 113 12.66 11.10 5.57
CA GLY A 113 12.20 9.79 6.03
C GLY A 113 10.94 9.28 5.35
N SER A 114 10.47 9.96 4.30
CA SER A 114 9.42 9.45 3.41
C SER A 114 9.95 8.49 2.34
N GLN A 115 11.25 8.46 2.06
CA GLN A 115 11.90 7.39 1.28
C GLN A 115 12.02 6.10 2.09
N GLY A 116 12.04 4.95 1.40
CA GLY A 116 12.55 3.70 1.96
C GLY A 116 11.67 2.49 1.73
N LEU A 117 12.05 1.39 2.38
CA LEU A 117 11.38 0.10 2.27
C LEU A 117 10.19 0.01 3.23
N THR A 118 9.07 -0.47 2.71
CA THR A 118 7.98 -1.06 3.50
C THR A 118 7.93 -2.55 3.19
N LEU A 119 7.94 -3.40 4.22
CA LEU A 119 7.89 -4.84 4.09
C LEU A 119 6.63 -5.35 4.79
N ASN A 120 5.80 -6.12 4.08
CA ASN A 120 4.54 -6.63 4.60
C ASN A 120 4.48 -8.15 4.48
N GLY A 121 3.94 -8.81 5.49
CA GLY A 121 3.55 -10.21 5.44
C GLY A 121 2.05 -10.33 5.28
N SER A 122 1.60 -11.34 4.53
CA SER A 122 0.19 -11.67 4.38
C SER A 122 -0.04 -13.17 4.25
N ILE A 123 -1.21 -13.64 4.64
CA ILE A 123 -1.69 -14.98 4.36
C ILE A 123 -3.09 -14.84 3.76
N VAL A 124 -3.30 -15.48 2.61
CA VAL A 124 -4.63 -15.64 2.00
C VAL A 124 -5.06 -17.09 2.17
N ALA A 125 -6.25 -17.31 2.72
CA ALA A 125 -6.89 -18.61 2.80
C ALA A 125 -8.15 -18.61 1.95
N THR A 126 -8.20 -19.48 0.94
CA THR A 126 -9.35 -19.57 0.02
C THR A 126 -9.95 -20.96 0.10
N LYS A 127 -11.24 -21.05 0.45
CA LYS A 127 -12.06 -22.26 0.35
C LYS A 127 -12.91 -22.18 -0.90
N THR A 128 -12.79 -23.17 -1.77
CA THR A 128 -13.68 -23.32 -2.94
C THR A 128 -14.75 -24.37 -2.64
N PHE A 129 -16.02 -24.01 -2.86
CA PHE A 129 -17.18 -24.87 -2.65
C PHE A 129 -17.50 -25.67 -3.92
N LYS A 130 -18.33 -26.72 -3.79
CA LYS A 130 -18.73 -27.57 -4.93
C LYS A 130 -19.50 -26.82 -6.01
N ASN A 131 -20.23 -25.78 -5.63
CA ASN A 131 -20.95 -24.87 -6.54
C ASN A 131 -20.04 -23.77 -7.11
N ALA A 132 -18.71 -23.95 -7.08
CA ALA A 132 -17.69 -22.99 -7.51
C ALA A 132 -17.65 -21.65 -6.75
N ASN A 133 -18.54 -21.41 -5.79
CA ASN A 133 -18.42 -20.26 -4.88
C ASN A 133 -17.09 -20.32 -4.13
N ARG A 134 -16.60 -19.15 -3.72
CA ARG A 134 -15.35 -19.04 -2.95
C ARG A 134 -15.56 -18.20 -1.71
N PHE A 135 -14.97 -18.65 -0.60
CA PHE A 135 -14.77 -17.84 0.59
C PHE A 135 -13.28 -17.60 0.78
N GLU A 136 -12.90 -16.35 0.95
CA GLU A 136 -11.51 -15.92 1.09
C GLU A 136 -11.33 -15.11 2.37
N ILE A 137 -10.28 -15.43 3.11
CA ILE A 137 -9.81 -14.67 4.26
C ILE A 137 -8.42 -14.16 3.94
N VAL A 138 -8.20 -12.85 4.11
CA VAL A 138 -6.89 -12.22 3.98
C VAL A 138 -6.50 -11.64 5.33
N VAL A 139 -5.32 -12.02 5.83
CA VAL A 139 -4.70 -11.39 7.00
C VAL A 139 -3.36 -10.82 6.58
N GLY A 140 -3.07 -9.57 6.94
CA GLY A 140 -1.79 -8.93 6.61
C GLY A 140 -1.32 -7.94 7.66
N THR A 141 -0.01 -7.77 7.77
CA THR A 141 0.62 -6.82 8.69
C THR A 141 1.96 -6.33 8.14
N PRO A 142 2.33 -5.07 8.38
CA PRO A 142 3.67 -4.59 8.06
C PRO A 142 4.70 -5.11 9.07
N PHE A 143 5.84 -5.57 8.58
CA PHE A 143 7.03 -5.89 9.37
C PHE A 143 8.01 -4.72 9.45
N ILE A 144 8.15 -3.97 8.35
CA ILE A 144 9.01 -2.79 8.25
C ILE A 144 8.19 -1.67 7.62
N VAL A 145 8.33 -0.46 8.16
CA VAL A 145 7.66 0.73 7.66
C VAL A 145 8.62 1.90 7.55
N ARG A 146 8.37 2.78 6.58
CA ARG A 146 9.06 4.07 6.46
C ARG A 146 8.80 4.94 7.70
N LYS A 147 9.77 5.82 8.02
CA LYS A 147 9.69 6.72 9.18
C LYS A 147 8.53 7.69 9.06
N VAL A 148 8.34 8.24 7.87
CA VAL A 148 7.23 9.16 7.55
C VAL A 148 6.46 8.61 6.36
N ARG A 149 5.13 8.65 6.45
CA ARG A 149 4.22 8.24 5.39
C ARG A 149 3.16 9.34 5.23
N PRO A 150 3.44 10.35 4.40
CA PRO A 150 2.61 11.56 4.30
C PRO A 150 1.20 11.28 3.78
N ASP A 151 1.04 10.17 3.05
CA ASP A 151 -0.21 9.62 2.56
C ASP A 151 -1.11 9.02 3.66
N GLY A 152 -0.56 8.75 4.85
CA GLY A 152 -1.34 8.34 6.03
C GLY A 152 -1.88 6.90 6.02
N LEU A 153 -1.62 6.14 4.96
CA LEU A 153 -2.13 4.77 4.73
C LEU A 153 -1.53 3.69 5.67
N THR A 154 -1.00 4.10 6.82
CA THR A 154 -0.46 3.19 7.83
C THR A 154 -1.58 2.37 8.47
N ARG A 155 -1.50 1.06 8.36
CA ARG A 155 -2.32 0.11 9.12
C ARG A 155 -1.39 -0.82 9.90
N SER A 156 -1.70 -1.09 11.16
CA SER A 156 -0.96 -2.07 11.98
C SER A 156 -1.30 -3.51 11.60
N GLY A 157 -2.46 -3.73 11.01
CA GLY A 157 -2.90 -4.99 10.45
C GLY A 157 -4.19 -4.82 9.66
N VAL A 158 -4.47 -5.78 8.79
CA VAL A 158 -5.69 -5.86 7.99
C VAL A 158 -6.22 -7.28 8.07
N ILE A 159 -7.52 -7.41 8.28
CA ILE A 159 -8.26 -8.66 8.12
C ILE A 159 -9.40 -8.37 7.16
N ASN A 160 -9.52 -9.18 6.11
CA ASN A 160 -10.59 -9.08 5.12
C ASN A 160 -11.27 -10.44 4.94
N PHE A 161 -12.58 -10.40 4.76
CA PHE A 161 -13.42 -11.54 4.44
C PHE A 161 -14.14 -11.25 3.13
N GLN A 162 -14.06 -12.17 2.18
CA GLN A 162 -14.70 -12.04 0.88
C GLN A 162 -15.44 -13.32 0.52
N TYR A 163 -16.68 -13.17 0.04
CA TYR A 163 -17.45 -14.25 -0.57
C TYR A 163 -17.69 -13.94 -2.04
N THR A 164 -17.35 -14.87 -2.92
CA THR A 164 -17.56 -14.76 -4.37
C THR A 164 -18.59 -15.78 -4.82
N ILE A 165 -19.64 -15.32 -5.48
CA ILE A 165 -20.70 -16.16 -6.06
C ILE A 165 -20.32 -16.46 -7.52
N ALA A 166 -20.30 -17.74 -7.89
CA ALA A 166 -20.20 -18.18 -9.28
C ALA A 166 -21.61 -18.46 -9.81
N PHE A 167 -21.95 -17.90 -10.97
CA PHE A 167 -23.20 -18.15 -11.69
C PHE A 167 -22.97 -19.13 -12.85
#